data_AF-A0A7X5WQJ2-F1
#
_entry.id   AF-A0A7X5WQJ2-F1
#
_cell.length_a   1.000
_cell.length_b   1.000
_cell.length_c   1.000
_cell.angle_alpha   90.00
_cell.angle_beta   90.00
_cell.angle_gamma   90.00
#
_symmetry.space_group_name_H-M   'P 1'
#
loop_
_entity.id
_entity.type
_entity.pdbx_description
1 polymer ?
#
loop_
_entity_poly.entity_id
_entity_poly.type
_entity_poly.pdbx_seq_one_letter_code
_entity_poly.pdbx_strand_id
1 'polypeptide(L)' 'MRTRHLSGLTLVLTLALAGPAPAQQDMQDVEIQTIQVADGVHMLMGRGGNIGVSAGADGVFLIDD' A
#
# COMPACT_ATOMS: atom_id res chain seq x y z
N MET A 1 -34.71 20.04 -24.39
CA MET A 1 -35.02 19.66 -22.99
C MET A 1 -34.98 18.14 -22.73
N ARG A 2 -35.17 17.27 -23.73
CA ARG A 2 -35.17 15.79 -23.58
C ARG A 2 -33.81 15.12 -23.30
N THR A 3 -32.69 15.70 -23.74
CA THR A 3 -31.34 15.13 -23.56
C THR A 3 -30.80 15.26 -22.13
N ARG A 4 -31.22 16.28 -21.39
CA ARG A 4 -30.77 16.55 -20.01
C ARG A 4 -31.22 15.46 -19.02
N HIS A 5 -32.40 14.87 -19.26
CA HIS A 5 -32.94 13.80 -18.43
C HIS A 5 -32.26 12.45 -18.70
N LEU A 6 -31.89 12.17 -19.96
CA LEU A 6 -31.12 10.97 -20.32
C LEU A 6 -29.72 11.02 -19.70
N SER A 7 -29.03 12.15 -19.78
CA SER A 7 -27.69 12.31 -19.18
C SER A 7 -27.71 12.19 -17.65
N GLY A 8 -28.76 12.69 -16.99
CA GLY A 8 -28.92 12.54 -15.54
C GLY A 8 -29.13 11.08 -15.12
N LEU A 9 -29.92 10.32 -15.88
CA LEU A 9 -30.15 8.90 -15.60
C LEU A 9 -28.88 8.06 -15.76
N THR A 10 -28.08 8.33 -16.79
CA THR A 10 -26.80 7.65 -17.01
C THR A 10 -25.81 7.91 -15.88
N LEU A 11 -25.73 9.15 -15.37
CA LEU A 11 -24.87 9.51 -14.25
C LEU A 11 -25.29 8.83 -12.95
N VAL A 12 -26.60 8.78 -12.66
CA VAL A 12 -27.11 8.11 -11.47
C VAL A 12 -26.83 6.61 -11.52
N LEU A 13 -26.97 6.00 -12.71
CA LEU A 13 -26.70 4.58 -12.89
C LEU A 13 -25.20 4.26 -12.71
N THR A 14 -24.28 5.08 -13.21
CA THR A 14 -22.84 4.87 -13.01
C THR A 14 -22.41 5.06 -11.55
N LEU A 15 -22.98 6.02 -10.83
CA LEU A 15 -22.71 6.17 -9.39
C LEU A 15 -23.30 5.01 -8.57
N ALA A 16 -24.47 4.49 -8.95
CA ALA A 16 -25.08 3.34 -8.26
C ALA A 16 -24.30 2.03 -8.45
N LEU A 17 -23.50 1.93 -9.52
CA LEU A 17 -22.63 0.79 -9.82
C LEU A 17 -21.22 0.95 -9.23
N ALA A 18 -20.90 2.08 -8.59
CA ALA A 18 -19.62 2.30 -7.93
C ALA A 18 -19.60 1.57 -6.58
N GLY A 19 -19.19 0.29 -6.59
CA GLY A 19 -18.92 -0.48 -5.37
C GLY A 19 -17.65 0.01 -4.65
N PRO A 20 -17.46 -0.39 -3.37
CA PRO A 20 -16.25 -0.06 -2.64
C PRO A 20 -15.02 -0.58 -3.39
N ALA A 21 -14.10 0.32 -3.73
CA ALA A 21 -12.82 -0.08 -4.27
C ALA A 21 -12.00 -0.73 -3.15
N PRO A 22 -11.36 -1.90 -3.38
CA PRO A 22 -10.35 -2.43 -2.46
C PRO A 22 -9.10 -1.53 -2.50
N ALA A 23 -9.19 -0.35 -1.88
CA ALA A 23 -8.08 0.59 -1.74
C ALA A 23 -7.33 0.38 -0.43
N GLN A 24 -8.00 -0.17 0.60
CA GLN A 24 -7.38 -0.46 1.87
C GLN A 24 -7.13 -1.96 2.00
N GLN A 25 -5.86 -2.33 2.05
CA GLN A 25 -5.47 -3.68 2.40
C GLN A 25 -5.52 -3.83 3.92
N ASP A 26 -6.08 -4.94 4.39
CA ASP A 26 -6.00 -5.28 5.80
C ASP A 26 -4.54 -5.60 6.17
N MET A 27 -4.00 -4.84 7.13
CA MET A 27 -2.65 -5.00 7.64
C MET A 27 -2.64 -5.43 9.12
N GLN A 28 -3.79 -5.79 9.68
CA GLN A 28 -3.92 -6.15 11.11
C GLN A 28 -2.99 -7.30 11.52
N ASP A 29 -2.75 -8.25 10.61
CA ASP A 29 -1.94 -9.43 10.86
C ASP A 29 -0.57 -9.39 10.13
N VAL A 30 -0.11 -8.21 9.71
CA VAL A 30 1.23 -8.09 9.08
C VAL A 30 2.29 -8.03 10.17
N GLU A 31 3.05 -9.12 10.31
CA GLU A 31 4.26 -9.14 11.14
C GLU A 31 5.49 -8.79 10.29
N ILE A 32 6.37 -7.95 10.85
CA ILE A 32 7.69 -7.66 10.29
C ILE A 32 8.74 -8.34 11.15
N GLN A 33 9.51 -9.23 10.53
CA GLN A 33 10.63 -9.91 11.17
C GLN A 33 11.91 -9.14 10.90
N THR A 34 12.71 -8.93 11.93
CA THR A 34 14.05 -8.32 11.80
C THR A 34 15.10 -9.41 11.91
N ILE A 35 15.94 -9.53 10.88
CA ILE A 35 17.06 -10.46 10.84
C ILE A 35 18.34 -9.65 10.86
N GLN A 36 19.20 -9.88 11.84
CA GLN A 36 20.54 -9.29 11.85
C GLN A 36 21.43 -10.05 10.87
N VAL A 37 22.09 -9.32 9.97
CA VAL A 37 23.02 -9.89 8.98
C VAL A 37 24.48 -9.65 9.43
N ALA A 38 24.76 -8.45 9.93
CA ALA A 38 26.04 -8.06 10.52
C ALA A 38 25.83 -6.88 11.49
N ASP A 39 26.89 -6.42 12.15
CA ASP A 39 26.84 -5.21 12.97
C ASP A 39 26.40 -4.01 12.12
N GLY A 40 25.32 -3.34 12.56
CA GLY A 40 24.71 -2.23 11.83
C GLY A 40 24.00 -2.64 10.53
N VAL A 41 23.90 -3.92 10.17
CA VAL A 41 23.23 -4.39 8.95
C VAL A 41 22.14 -5.39 9.28
N HIS A 42 20.91 -5.08 8.86
CA HIS A 42 19.72 -5.87 9.12
C HIS A 42 18.90 -6.07 7.85
N MET A 43 17.99 -7.02 7.89
CA MET A 43 16.94 -7.22 6.90
C MET A 43 15.59 -7.20 7.60
N LEU A 44 14.67 -6.40 7.09
CA LEU A 44 13.26 -6.43 7.46
C LEU A 44 12.53 -7.33 6.49
N MET A 45 11.87 -8.37 6.97
CA MET A 45 11.09 -9.29 6.15
C MET A 45 9.62 -9.21 6.54
N GLY A 46 8.74 -9.06 5.56
CA GLY A 46 7.29 -9.01 5.78
C GLY A 46 6.50 -9.43 4.56
N ARG A 47 5.17 -9.18 4.57
CA ARG A 47 4.27 -9.51 3.45
C ARG A 47 4.66 -8.89 2.11
N GLY A 48 5.40 -7.77 2.13
CA GLY A 48 5.84 -7.04 0.95
C GLY A 48 7.17 -7.50 0.36
N GLY A 49 7.90 -8.41 1.02
CA GLY A 49 9.26 -8.80 0.63
C GLY A 49 10.29 -8.43 1.68
N ASN A 50 11.53 -8.21 1.23
CA ASN A 50 12.70 -8.02 2.08
C ASN A 50 13.31 -6.65 1.83
N ILE A 51 13.47 -5.86 2.89
CA ILE A 51 14.14 -4.56 2.84
C ILE A 51 15.49 -4.68 3.57
N GLY A 52 16.56 -4.26 2.90
CA GLY A 52 17.88 -4.14 3.51
C GLY A 52 17.99 -2.86 4.35
N VAL A 53 18.62 -2.94 5.51
CA VAL A 53 18.82 -1.80 6.42
C VAL A 53 20.29 -1.73 6.81
N SER A 54 20.93 -0.58 6.58
CA SER A 54 22.23 -0.23 7.15
C SER A 54 22.05 0.95 8.12
N ALA A 55 22.34 0.74 9.39
CA ALA A 55 22.17 1.72 10.46
C ALA A 55 23.50 1.99 11.17
N GLY A 56 23.84 3.27 11.29
CA GLY A 56 25.01 3.77 12.00
C GLY A 56 24.69 5.02 12.82
N ALA A 57 25.71 5.59 13.47
CA ALA A 57 25.53 6.78 14.32
C ALA A 57 24.97 7.99 13.56
N ASP A 58 25.27 8.08 12.26
CA ASP A 58 24.91 9.22 11.42
C ASP A 58 23.56 9.06 10.70
N GLY A 59 22.94 7.86 10.78
CA GLY A 59 21.63 7.63 10.18
C GLY A 59 21.37 6.19 9.75
N VAL A 60 20.29 6.04 8.98
CA VAL A 60 19.80 4.76 8.46
C VAL A 60 19.63 4.85 6.95
N PHE A 61 20.14 3.86 6.24
CA PHE A 61 19.98 3.68 4.79
C PHE A 61 19.14 2.43 4.53
N LEU A 62 18.07 2.59 3.74
CA LEU A 62 17.19 1.50 3.32
C LEU A 62 17.49 1.12 1.87
N ILE A 63 17.53 -0.17 1.60
CA ILE A 63 17.67 -0.74 0.26
C ILE A 63 16.39 -1.53 -0.03
N ASP A 64 15.67 -1.08 -1.04
CA ASP A 64 14.53 -1.74 -1.65
C ASP A 64 14.75 -1.70 -3.18
N ASP A 65 14.01 -2.49 -3.94
CA ASP A 65 14.09 -2.50 -5.40
C ASP A 65 13.44 -1.27 -6.08
#